data_AF-A0A965YC69-F1
#
_entry.id   AF-A0A965YC69-F1
#
_cell.length_a   1.000
_cell.length_b   1.000
_cell.length_c   1.000
_cell.angle_alpha   90.00
_cell.angle_beta   90.00
_cell.angle_gamma   90.00
#
_symmetry.space_group_name_H-M   'P 1'
#
loop_
_entity.id
_entity.type
_entity.pdbx_description
1 polymer ?
#
loop_
_entity_poly.entity_id
_entity_poly.type
_entity_poly.pdbx_seq_one_letter_code
_entity_poly.pdbx_strand_id
1 'polypeptide(L)'
;MTKEFPFLINKIDEFIRKYYKNQLLKGGLFALGTLAAFFIIINLLEYFGNFNITFRTILFYLYLSANIFILYFLVIIPIAKLYRFGKIISYEDAAIIIGKHFPEIKDKLLNTLQLQKLGENAHYNNEILNAGIDQKIKELKPVPFAGAVDLSQNRKYIKYILPPLMIILVLLFADPSVIT
;
A
#
# COMPACT_ATOMS: atom_id res chain seq x y z
N MET A 1 -5.13 -9.26 -33.10
CA MET A 1 -4.71 -8.62 -31.82
C MET A 1 -5.64 -7.45 -31.54
N THR A 2 -6.22 -7.41 -30.33
CA THR A 2 -7.10 -6.33 -29.85
C THR A 2 -6.32 -5.02 -29.73
N LYS A 3 -6.80 -3.94 -30.36
CA LYS A 3 -6.05 -2.67 -30.43
C LYS A 3 -6.13 -1.90 -29.11
N GLU A 4 -7.22 -2.08 -28.38
CA GLU A 4 -7.54 -1.28 -27.19
C GLU A 4 -7.14 -1.96 -25.87
N PHE A 5 -6.81 -3.25 -25.92
CA PHE A 5 -6.44 -4.02 -24.73
C PHE A 5 -5.19 -3.49 -24.00
N PRO A 6 -4.10 -3.08 -24.67
CA PRO A 6 -2.95 -2.48 -24.00
C PRO A 6 -3.31 -1.21 -23.21
N PHE A 7 -4.29 -0.43 -23.68
CA PHE A 7 -4.76 0.76 -22.98
C PHE A 7 -5.51 0.41 -21.70
N LEU A 8 -6.36 -0.63 -21.73
CA LEU A 8 -7.05 -1.14 -20.54
C LEU A 8 -6.04 -1.60 -19.48
N ILE A 9 -5.05 -2.41 -19.89
CA ILE A 9 -4.01 -2.91 -18.98
C ILE A 9 -3.20 -1.76 -18.37
N ASN A 10 -2.83 -0.75 -19.16
CA ASN A 10 -2.09 0.40 -18.64
C ASN A 10 -2.90 1.17 -17.57
N LYS A 11 -4.22 1.30 -17.73
CA LYS A 11 -5.07 1.90 -16.69
C LYS A 11 -5.17 1.06 -15.42
N ILE A 12 -5.27 -0.26 -15.56
CA ILE A 12 -5.27 -1.17 -14.41
C ILE A 12 -3.90 -1.10 -13.71
N ASP A 13 -2.81 -1.02 -14.46
CA ASP A 13 -1.46 -0.84 -13.94
C ASP A 13 -1.28 0.47 -13.17
N GLU A 14 -1.85 1.56 -13.69
CA GLU A 14 -1.87 2.85 -12.99
C GLU A 14 -2.60 2.74 -11.65
N PHE A 15 -3.76 2.06 -11.63
CA PHE A 15 -4.47 1.75 -10.39
C PHE A 15 -3.62 0.91 -9.44
N ILE A 16 -2.99 -0.18 -9.91
CA ILE A 16 -2.15 -1.07 -9.09
C ILE A 16 -1.00 -0.28 -8.46
N ARG A 17 -0.31 0.56 -9.24
CA ARG A 17 0.77 1.42 -8.74
C ARG A 17 0.26 2.38 -7.67
N LYS A 18 -0.89 3.02 -7.89
CA LYS A 18 -1.48 3.95 -6.92
C LYS A 18 -1.96 3.22 -5.65
N TYR A 19 -2.50 2.01 -5.79
CA TYR A 19 -2.89 1.14 -4.69
C TYR A 19 -1.71 0.80 -3.77
N TYR A 20 -0.58 0.37 -4.33
CA TYR A 20 0.61 0.07 -3.53
C TYR A 20 1.25 1.33 -2.94
N LYS A 21 1.23 2.47 -3.65
CA LYS A 21 1.63 3.77 -3.07
C LYS A 21 0.78 4.13 -1.85
N ASN A 22 -0.54 3.91 -1.92
CA ASN A 22 -1.43 4.14 -0.79
C ASN A 22 -1.10 3.23 0.39
N GLN A 23 -0.88 1.94 0.13
CA GLN A 23 -0.51 0.98 1.14
C GLN A 23 0.83 1.33 1.81
N LEU A 24 1.81 1.78 1.02
CA LEU A 24 3.11 2.23 1.51
C LEU A 24 2.99 3.49 2.37
N LEU A 25 2.22 4.49 1.93
CA LEU A 25 2.02 5.73 2.69
C LEU A 25 1.31 5.45 4.01
N LYS A 26 0.19 4.71 3.98
CA LYS A 26 -0.54 4.32 5.19
C LYS A 26 0.35 3.50 6.11
N GLY A 27 1.07 2.53 5.55
CA GLY A 27 2.02 1.70 6.26
C GLY A 27 3.12 2.50 6.94
N GLY A 28 3.88 3.30 6.18
CA GLY A 28 4.95 4.15 6.71
C GLY A 28 4.46 5.10 7.81
N LEU A 29 3.27 5.68 7.65
CA LEU A 29 2.65 6.51 8.68
C LEU A 29 2.37 5.71 9.97
N PHE A 30 1.77 4.53 9.88
CA PHE A 30 1.55 3.66 11.05
C PHE A 30 2.85 3.17 11.70
N ALA A 31 3.88 2.86 10.89
CA ALA A 31 5.20 2.51 11.40
C ALA A 31 5.77 3.67 12.22
N LEU A 32 5.84 4.87 11.64
CA LEU A 32 6.39 6.05 12.31
C LEU A 32 5.69 6.33 13.65
N GLY A 33 4.36 6.30 13.68
CA GLY A 33 3.59 6.53 14.90
C GLY A 33 3.84 5.47 15.97
N THR A 34 3.82 4.19 15.59
CA THR A 34 4.05 3.07 16.51
C THR A 34 5.48 3.11 17.06
N LEU A 35 6.46 3.37 16.21
CA LEU A 35 7.88 3.44 16.59
C LEU A 35 8.14 4.61 17.52
N ALA A 36 7.59 5.79 17.22
CA ALA A 36 7.68 6.96 18.09
C ALA A 36 7.04 6.69 19.46
N ALA A 37 5.85 6.08 19.49
CA ALA A 37 5.18 5.74 20.74
C ALA A 37 5.98 4.73 21.58
N PHE A 38 6.50 3.66 20.95
CA PHE A 38 7.35 2.68 21.63
C PHE A 38 8.63 3.31 22.17
N PHE A 39 9.25 4.21 21.40
CA PHE A 39 10.43 4.94 21.83
C PHE A 39 10.16 5.76 23.10
N ILE A 40 9.06 6.52 23.13
CA ILE A 40 8.66 7.30 24.32
C ILE A 40 8.46 6.38 25.53
N ILE A 41 7.75 5.25 25.35
CA ILE A 41 7.47 4.32 26.45
C ILE A 41 8.78 3.76 27.04
N ILE A 42 9.71 3.33 26.18
CA ILE A 42 10.99 2.78 26.65
C ILE A 42 11.78 3.82 27.43
N ASN A 43 11.91 5.05 26.89
CA ASN A 43 12.64 6.13 27.56
C ASN A 43 11.99 6.54 28.90
N LEU A 44 10.66 6.63 28.96
CA LEU A 44 9.96 6.92 30.22
C LEU A 44 10.14 5.81 31.25
N LEU A 45 10.03 4.54 30.83
CA LEU A 45 10.27 3.40 31.71
C LEU A 45 11.70 3.39 32.23
N GLU A 46 12.67 3.74 31.39
CA GLU A 46 14.07 3.83 31.79
C GLU A 46 14.31 4.95 32.80
N TYR A 47 13.77 6.13 32.52
CA TYR A 47 13.89 7.31 33.39
C TYR A 47 13.30 7.06 34.79
N PHE A 48 12.10 6.49 34.89
CA PHE A 48 11.48 6.20 36.18
C PHE A 48 12.00 4.91 36.84
N GLY A 49 12.37 3.93 36.03
CA GLY A 49 12.75 2.59 36.48
C GLY A 49 14.19 2.44 36.95
N ASN A 50 15.08 3.40 36.64
CA ASN A 50 16.52 3.34 36.95
C ASN A 50 17.11 1.95 36.63
N PHE A 51 16.85 1.46 35.42
CA PHE A 51 17.18 0.09 35.06
C PHE A 51 18.69 -0.17 35.01
N ASN A 52 19.09 -1.35 35.48
CA ASN A 52 20.46 -1.85 35.31
C ASN A 52 20.82 -2.01 33.83
N ILE A 53 22.12 -1.93 33.52
CA ILE A 53 22.69 -2.01 32.15
C ILE A 53 22.16 -3.19 31.32
N THR A 54 21.94 -4.35 31.96
CA THR A 54 21.40 -5.55 31.31
C THR A 54 19.98 -5.34 30.77
N PHE A 55 19.10 -4.72 31.56
CA PHE A 55 17.72 -4.46 31.16
C PHE A 55 17.65 -3.42 30.03
N ARG A 56 18.49 -2.37 30.09
CA ARG A 56 18.63 -1.38 29.01
C ARG A 56 19.03 -2.03 27.70
N THR A 57 20.00 -2.94 27.75
CA THR A 57 20.47 -3.68 26.57
C THR A 57 19.37 -4.55 25.95
N ILE A 58 18.60 -5.26 26.77
CA ILE A 58 17.47 -6.08 26.32
C ILE A 58 16.40 -5.20 25.64
N LEU A 59 16.02 -4.08 26.27
CA LEU A 59 15.03 -3.14 25.71
C LEU A 59 15.50 -2.55 24.38
N PHE A 60 16.78 -2.21 24.27
CA PHE A 60 17.37 -1.71 23.03
C PHE A 60 17.28 -2.74 21.88
N TYR A 61 17.69 -3.99 22.12
CA TYR A 61 17.59 -5.03 21.09
C TYR A 61 16.14 -5.40 20.75
N LEU A 62 15.24 -5.35 21.72
CA LEU A 62 13.80 -5.52 21.48
C LEU A 62 13.26 -4.40 20.58
N TYR A 63 13.60 -3.15 20.88
CA TYR A 63 13.26 -2.00 20.05
C TYR A 63 13.84 -2.13 18.64
N LEU A 64 15.12 -2.47 18.52
CA LEU A 64 15.80 -2.63 17.22
C LEU A 64 15.17 -3.74 16.38
N SER A 65 14.91 -4.90 16.97
CA SER A 65 14.27 -6.03 16.28
C SER A 65 12.84 -5.70 15.85
N ALA A 66 12.04 -5.04 16.70
CA ALA A 66 10.70 -4.57 16.37
C ALA A 66 10.73 -3.55 15.21
N ASN A 67 11.69 -2.62 15.20
CA ASN A 67 11.88 -1.67 14.11
C ASN A 67 12.16 -2.36 12.78
N ILE A 68 13.11 -3.29 12.77
CA ILE A 68 13.45 -4.06 11.56
C ILE A 68 12.23 -4.83 11.06
N PHE A 69 11.51 -5.50 11.97
CA PHE A 69 10.31 -6.26 11.62
C PHE A 69 9.22 -5.38 10.99
N ILE A 70 8.89 -4.25 11.64
CA ILE A 70 7.89 -3.30 11.15
C ILE A 70 8.30 -2.72 9.80
N LEU A 71 9.55 -2.26 9.65
CA LEU A 71 10.05 -1.70 8.40
C LEU A 71 10.05 -2.74 7.27
N TYR A 72 10.43 -3.98 7.56
CA TYR A 72 10.41 -5.05 6.57
C TYR A 72 9.00 -5.29 6.03
N PHE A 73 8.03 -5.52 6.92
CA PHE A 73 6.66 -5.82 6.50
C PHE A 73 5.92 -4.63 5.90
N LEU A 74 6.16 -3.43 6.41
CA LEU A 74 5.34 -2.26 6.12
C LEU A 74 5.96 -1.31 5.08
N VAL A 75 7.26 -1.42 4.83
CA VAL A 75 7.99 -0.59 3.85
C VAL A 75 8.61 -1.45 2.75
N ILE A 76 9.42 -2.47 3.10
CA ILE A 76 10.14 -3.28 2.09
C ILE A 76 9.18 -4.09 1.23
N ILE A 77 8.20 -4.80 1.83
CA ILE A 77 7.25 -5.61 1.07
C ILE A 77 6.40 -4.77 0.08
N PRO A 78 5.78 -3.64 0.47
CA PRO A 78 5.03 -2.82 -0.49
C PRO A 78 5.90 -2.21 -1.58
N ILE A 79 7.16 -1.84 -1.26
CA ILE A 79 8.12 -1.37 -2.26
C ILE A 79 8.45 -2.47 -3.27
N ALA A 80 8.74 -3.68 -2.80
CA ALA A 80 9.00 -4.82 -3.69
C ALA A 80 7.81 -5.07 -4.63
N LYS A 81 6.58 -5.04 -4.09
CA LYS A 81 5.35 -5.17 -4.90
C LYS A 81 5.16 -4.02 -5.90
N LEU A 82 5.55 -2.79 -5.54
CA LEU A 82 5.49 -1.62 -6.44
C LEU A 82 6.43 -1.79 -7.64
N TYR A 83 7.64 -2.33 -7.42
CA TYR A 83 8.61 -2.67 -8.47
C TYR A 83 8.32 -4.01 -9.16
N ARG A 84 7.14 -4.60 -8.93
CA ARG A 84 6.72 -5.87 -9.50
C ARG A 84 7.59 -7.08 -9.11
N PHE A 85 8.30 -7.02 -7.99
CA PHE A 85 9.00 -8.16 -7.44
C PHE A 85 8.07 -8.98 -6.53
N GLY A 86 7.95 -10.28 -6.82
CA GLY A 86 7.15 -11.23 -6.03
C GLY A 86 5.67 -11.30 -6.41
N LYS A 87 4.81 -11.68 -5.44
CA LYS A 87 3.36 -11.86 -5.64
C LYS A 87 2.62 -10.50 -5.67
N ILE A 88 2.32 -10.03 -6.87
CA ILE A 88 1.49 -8.85 -7.16
C ILE A 88 0.03 -9.28 -7.26
N ILE A 89 -0.91 -8.39 -6.98
CA ILE A 89 -2.33 -8.63 -7.30
C ILE A 89 -2.49 -8.86 -8.81
N SER A 90 -3.31 -9.85 -9.19
CA SER A 90 -3.59 -10.10 -10.60
C SER A 90 -4.46 -8.97 -11.19
N TYR A 91 -4.54 -8.89 -12.52
CA TYR A 91 -5.48 -7.95 -13.16
C TYR A 91 -6.94 -8.24 -12.79
N GLU A 92 -7.28 -9.51 -12.56
CA GLU A 92 -8.61 -9.94 -12.11
C GLU A 92 -8.90 -9.45 -10.68
N ASP A 93 -7.92 -9.59 -9.77
CA ASP A 93 -8.03 -9.05 -8.41
C ASP A 93 -8.17 -7.53 -8.42
N ALA A 94 -7.38 -6.85 -9.25
CA ALA A 94 -7.46 -5.41 -9.43
C ALA A 94 -8.84 -5.00 -9.95
N ALA A 95 -9.40 -5.74 -10.92
CA ALA A 95 -10.74 -5.50 -11.42
C ALA A 95 -11.84 -5.66 -10.35
N ILE A 96 -11.71 -6.66 -9.49
CA ILE A 96 -12.62 -6.85 -8.35
C ILE A 96 -12.54 -5.66 -7.39
N ILE A 97 -11.33 -5.16 -7.08
CA ILE A 97 -11.15 -4.02 -6.19
C ILE A 97 -11.67 -2.72 -6.83
N ILE A 98 -11.36 -2.47 -8.11
CA ILE A 98 -11.87 -1.32 -8.87
C ILE A 98 -13.40 -1.37 -8.92
N GLY A 99 -13.98 -2.53 -9.22
CA GLY A 99 -15.43 -2.72 -9.32
C GLY A 99 -16.19 -2.58 -7.99
N LYS A 100 -15.51 -2.71 -6.84
CA LYS A 100 -16.12 -2.34 -5.54
C LYS A 100 -16.34 -0.83 -5.42
N HIS A 101 -15.50 -0.02 -6.06
CA HIS A 101 -15.62 1.43 -6.07
C HIS A 101 -16.49 1.95 -7.21
N PHE A 102 -16.41 1.29 -8.39
CA PHE A 102 -17.21 1.60 -9.56
C PHE A 102 -18.14 0.43 -9.90
N PRO A 103 -19.30 0.31 -9.21
CA PRO A 103 -20.21 -0.81 -9.41
C PRO A 103 -20.76 -0.88 -10.83
N GLU A 104 -20.89 0.24 -11.55
CA GLU A 104 -21.43 0.26 -12.92
C GLU A 104 -20.55 -0.49 -13.94
N ILE A 105 -19.25 -0.66 -13.67
CA ILE A 105 -18.31 -1.34 -14.58
C ILE A 105 -17.76 -2.66 -14.04
N LYS A 106 -18.08 -3.03 -12.79
CA LYS A 106 -17.53 -4.21 -12.11
C LYS A 106 -17.59 -5.46 -12.97
N ASP A 107 -18.79 -5.83 -13.42
CA ASP A 107 -19.01 -7.07 -14.15
C ASP A 107 -18.42 -7.00 -15.57
N LYS A 108 -18.50 -5.82 -16.21
CA LYS A 108 -17.93 -5.59 -17.54
C LYS A 108 -16.40 -5.73 -17.53
N LEU A 109 -15.73 -5.14 -16.54
CA LEU A 109 -14.27 -5.17 -16.41
C LEU A 109 -13.76 -6.59 -16.19
N LEU A 110 -14.35 -7.32 -15.24
CA LEU A 110 -13.96 -8.70 -14.95
C LEU A 110 -14.21 -9.64 -16.14
N ASN A 111 -15.40 -9.56 -16.76
CA ASN A 111 -15.72 -10.38 -17.93
C ASN A 111 -14.79 -10.09 -19.11
N THR A 112 -14.44 -8.81 -19.35
CA THR A 112 -13.54 -8.44 -20.46
C THR A 112 -12.14 -9.05 -20.27
N LEU A 113 -11.60 -9.04 -19.05
CA LEU A 113 -10.32 -9.67 -18.74
C LEU A 113 -10.36 -11.19 -18.89
N GLN A 114 -11.43 -11.83 -18.41
CA GLN A 114 -11.62 -13.28 -18.53
C GLN A 114 -11.78 -13.73 -19.99
N LEU A 115 -12.57 -12.99 -20.78
CA LEU A 115 -12.78 -13.26 -22.21
C LEU A 115 -11.47 -13.14 -23.01
N GLN A 116 -10.66 -12.11 -22.74
CA GLN A 116 -9.34 -11.99 -23.38
C GLN A 116 -8.45 -13.19 -23.02
N LYS A 117 -8.39 -13.57 -21.73
CA LYS A 117 -7.58 -14.71 -21.27
C LYS A 117 -8.03 -16.03 -21.90
N LEU A 118 -9.32 -16.25 -22.07
CA LEU A 118 -9.86 -17.42 -22.79
C LEU A 118 -9.51 -17.38 -24.29
N GLY A 119 -9.61 -16.21 -24.91
CA GLY A 119 -9.27 -16.00 -26.33
C GLY A 119 -7.78 -16.15 -26.65
N GLU A 120 -6.89 -15.84 -25.71
CA GLU A 120 -5.44 -16.07 -25.85
C GLU A 120 -5.06 -17.55 -25.72
N ASN A 121 -5.79 -18.31 -24.90
CA ASN A 121 -5.56 -19.74 -24.72
C ASN A 121 -6.22 -20.59 -25.81
N ALA A 122 -7.27 -20.09 -26.45
CA ALA A 122 -7.86 -20.72 -27.62
C ALA A 122 -7.03 -20.36 -28.86
N HIS A 123 -6.52 -21.35 -29.59
CA HIS A 123 -5.81 -21.16 -30.88
C HIS A 123 -6.68 -20.52 -32.00
N TYR A 124 -7.88 -20.04 -31.68
CA TYR A 124 -8.85 -19.46 -32.61
C TYR A 124 -8.81 -17.93 -32.55
N ASN A 125 -8.19 -17.31 -33.56
CA ASN A 125 -8.30 -15.88 -33.83
C ASN A 125 -9.72 -15.56 -34.32
N ASN A 126 -10.66 -15.36 -33.40
CA ASN A 126 -12.02 -14.95 -33.75
C ASN A 126 -12.07 -13.40 -33.82
N GLU A 127 -12.04 -12.84 -35.02
CA GLU A 127 -12.07 -11.39 -35.23
C GLU A 127 -13.32 -10.73 -34.62
N ILE A 128 -14.45 -11.43 -34.59
CA ILE A 128 -15.70 -10.97 -33.95
C ILE A 128 -15.52 -10.85 -32.44
N LEU A 129 -14.86 -11.82 -31.81
CA LEU A 129 -14.57 -11.78 -30.37
C LEU A 129 -13.66 -10.58 -30.04
N ASN A 130 -12.62 -10.37 -30.84
CA ASN A 130 -11.70 -9.24 -30.68
C ASN A 130 -12.43 -7.88 -30.84
N ALA A 131 -13.33 -7.76 -31.81
CA ALA A 131 -14.13 -6.55 -32.01
C ALA A 131 -15.08 -6.29 -30.83
N GLY A 132 -15.72 -7.33 -30.29
CA GLY A 132 -16.58 -7.23 -29.11
C GLY A 132 -15.82 -6.83 -27.85
N ILE A 133 -14.58 -7.33 -27.66
CA ILE A 133 -13.69 -6.92 -26.58
C ILE A 133 -13.32 -5.43 -26.73
N ASP A 134 -12.89 -5.00 -27.92
CA ASP A 134 -12.51 -3.60 -28.17
C ASP A 134 -13.71 -2.65 -27.94
N GLN A 135 -14.93 -3.04 -28.29
CA GLN A 135 -16.14 -2.25 -28.00
C GLN A 135 -16.38 -2.11 -26.49
N LYS A 136 -16.30 -3.21 -25.73
CA LYS A 136 -16.44 -3.18 -24.27
C LYS A 136 -15.36 -2.32 -23.61
N ILE A 137 -14.12 -2.36 -24.11
CA ILE A 137 -13.04 -1.51 -23.60
C ILE A 137 -13.33 -0.03 -23.85
N LYS A 138 -13.88 0.34 -25.01
CA LYS A 138 -14.27 1.73 -25.31
C LYS A 138 -15.28 2.28 -24.29
N GLU A 139 -16.22 1.47 -23.81
CA GLU A 139 -17.15 1.86 -22.75
C GLU A 139 -16.46 2.08 -21.39
N LEU A 140 -15.34 1.40 -21.13
CA LEU A 140 -14.56 1.53 -19.90
C LEU A 140 -13.57 2.71 -19.93
N LYS A 141 -13.24 3.24 -21.12
CA LYS A 141 -12.27 4.33 -21.30
C LYS A 141 -12.57 5.62 -20.51
N PRO A 142 -13.82 6.07 -20.30
CA PRO A 142 -14.07 7.28 -19.54
C PRO A 142 -13.78 7.15 -18.04
N VAL A 143 -13.79 5.93 -17.50
CA VAL A 143 -13.69 5.72 -16.05
C VAL A 143 -12.23 5.83 -15.57
N PRO A 144 -11.94 6.66 -14.55
CA PRO A 144 -10.61 6.78 -13.98
C PRO A 144 -10.39 5.69 -12.93
N PHE A 145 -9.84 4.53 -13.31
CA PHE A 145 -9.59 3.41 -12.37
C PHE A 145 -8.71 3.82 -11.18
N ALA A 146 -7.67 4.63 -11.43
CA ALA A 146 -6.83 5.19 -10.37
C ALA A 146 -7.60 6.10 -9.39
N GLY A 147 -8.79 6.59 -9.76
CA GLY A 147 -9.70 7.33 -8.88
C GLY A 147 -10.23 6.49 -7.71
N ALA A 148 -10.28 5.16 -7.84
CA ALA A 148 -10.68 4.26 -6.75
C ALA A 148 -9.73 4.28 -5.55
N VAL A 149 -8.53 4.85 -5.70
CA VAL A 149 -7.55 5.02 -4.62
C VAL A 149 -7.36 6.50 -4.33
N ASP A 150 -7.78 6.93 -3.14
CA ASP A 150 -7.58 8.30 -2.68
C ASP A 150 -6.41 8.37 -1.69
N LEU A 151 -5.29 8.95 -2.14
CA LEU A 151 -4.09 9.15 -1.32
C LEU A 151 -4.27 10.26 -0.28
N SER A 152 -5.22 11.18 -0.50
CA SER A 152 -5.42 12.33 0.38
C SER A 152 -5.96 11.92 1.75
N GLN A 153 -6.69 10.80 1.82
CA GLN A 153 -7.20 10.23 3.08
C GLN A 153 -6.08 9.88 4.06
N ASN A 154 -4.87 9.63 3.56
CA ASN A 154 -3.73 9.34 4.42
C ASN A 154 -3.33 10.52 5.31
N ARG A 155 -3.70 11.76 4.95
CA ARG A 155 -3.47 12.95 5.78
C ARG A 155 -4.13 12.83 7.15
N LYS A 156 -5.24 12.09 7.27
CA LYS A 156 -5.89 11.83 8.56
C LYS A 156 -4.96 11.08 9.52
N TYR A 157 -4.10 10.19 9.02
CA TYR A 157 -3.16 9.43 9.85
C TYR A 157 -2.04 10.31 10.43
N ILE A 158 -1.65 11.39 9.75
CA ILE A 158 -0.66 12.36 10.24
C ILE A 158 -1.08 12.92 11.61
N LYS A 159 -2.38 13.19 11.79
CA LYS A 159 -2.91 13.70 13.06
C LYS A 159 -2.65 12.75 14.25
N TYR A 160 -2.53 11.45 14.02
CA TYR A 160 -2.26 10.47 15.08
C TYR A 160 -0.76 10.29 15.36
N ILE A 161 0.09 10.61 14.40
CA ILE A 161 1.55 10.47 14.50
C ILE A 161 2.18 11.75 15.06
N LEU A 162 1.52 12.89 14.85
CA LEU A 162 2.00 14.18 15.31
C LEU A 162 2.17 14.27 16.84
N PRO A 163 1.24 13.80 17.70
CA PRO A 163 1.42 13.90 19.15
C PRO A 163 2.63 13.13 19.68
N PRO A 164 2.88 11.85 19.32
CA PRO A 164 4.12 11.16 19.69
C PRO A 164 5.37 11.92 19.24
N LEU A 165 5.40 12.40 17.99
CA LEU A 165 6.57 13.15 17.49
C LEU A 165 6.79 14.46 18.25
N MET A 166 5.72 15.18 18.59
CA MET A 166 5.81 16.40 19.39
C MET A 166 6.32 16.13 20.80
N ILE A 167 5.89 15.02 21.43
CA ILE A 167 6.41 14.61 22.74
C ILE A 167 7.92 14.34 22.66
N ILE A 168 8.38 13.60 21.66
CA ILE A 168 9.82 13.35 21.45
C ILE A 168 10.57 14.67 21.29
N LEU A 169 10.04 15.59 20.48
CA LEU A 169 10.66 16.89 20.26
C LEU A 169 10.74 17.72 21.56
N VAL A 170 9.67 17.76 22.35
CA VAL A 170 9.66 18.43 23.65
C VAL A 170 10.68 17.79 24.60
N LEU A 171 10.74 16.46 24.69
CA LEU A 171 11.69 15.76 25.54
C LEU A 171 13.15 16.07 25.14
N LEU A 172 13.46 16.13 23.84
CA LEU A 172 14.79 16.48 23.34
C LEU A 172 15.24 17.89 23.74
N PHE A 173 14.33 18.85 23.85
CA PHE A 173 14.65 20.23 24.20
C PHE A 173 14.52 20.54 25.70
N ALA A 174 13.61 19.88 26.41
CA ALA A 174 13.33 20.15 27.82
C ALA A 174 14.31 19.43 28.75
N ASP A 175 14.57 18.15 28.49
CA ASP A 175 15.52 17.37 29.28
C ASP A 175 16.12 16.22 28.43
N PRO A 176 17.25 16.47 27.76
CA PRO A 176 17.93 15.47 26.96
C PRO A 176 18.30 14.21 27.76
N SER A 177 18.41 14.29 29.09
CA SER A 177 18.78 13.14 29.92
C SER A 177 17.70 12.06 29.98
N VAL A 178 16.44 12.42 29.67
CA VAL A 178 15.33 11.47 29.52
C VAL A 178 15.50 10.62 28.25
N ILE A 179 16.29 11.09 27.28
CA ILE A 179 16.58 10.40 26.02
C ILE A 179 18.04 9.94 26.02
N THR A 180 18.32 8.82 26.69
CA THR A 180 19.67 8.22 26.79
C THR A 180 19.59 6.70 26.72
#